data_AF-A0A9Q3CCX7-F1
#
_entry.id   AF-A0A9Q3CCX7-F1
#
_cell.length_a   1.000
_cell.length_b   1.000
_cell.length_c   1.000
_cell.angle_alpha   90.00
_cell.angle_beta   90.00
_cell.angle_gamma   90.00
#
_symmetry.space_group_name_H-M   'P 1'
#
loop_
_entity.id
_entity.type
_entity.pdbx_description
1 polymer ?
#
loop_
_entity_poly.entity_id
_entity_poly.type
_entity_poly.pdbx_seq_one_letter_code
_entity_poly.pdbx_strand_id
1 'polypeptide(L)'
;MVAITAGEAANPRKTVPKAIERVFYRILFFYFGSTLVIGMLVPYNSPDLLGGTGDATSSPFVIAIRRAGISVLPDIINVVILVSAFSTASSKIYGGSRILFGLANDGMAPRIFSRCTQAGLPAWSLMATCSLSVLAFMCLDKHAGVAFIWFQNLSAMTGMLTWWAILVCYLCFYQGLKVQGYDRNSLHYKAPFQPYASWGGLIMLTIIIITSGFQCFLKGNWSPSDFVASYLTLPIFVLCYISWKIIKQTKFVKARDMNFVTGTRELDEMDAEEREKAFVPHTKWEKFVDWLM
;
A
#
# COMPACT_ATOMS: atom_id res chain seq x y z
N MET A 1 3.63 -4.83 -0.34
CA MET A 1 3.81 -6.26 -0.67
C MET A 1 4.85 -6.44 -1.73
N VAL A 2 4.67 -5.94 -2.97
CA VAL A 2 5.67 -6.10 -4.06
C VAL A 2 7.11 -5.78 -3.62
N ALA A 3 7.35 -4.66 -2.93
CA ALA A 3 8.68 -4.31 -2.42
C ALA A 3 9.21 -5.25 -1.31
N ILE A 4 8.33 -5.77 -0.45
CA ILE A 4 8.70 -6.70 0.64
C ILE A 4 9.02 -8.07 0.03
N THR A 5 8.20 -8.54 -0.90
CA THR A 5 8.38 -9.81 -1.59
C THR A 5 9.47 -9.75 -2.64
N ALA A 6 9.97 -8.56 -3.02
CA ALA A 6 11.10 -8.42 -3.93
C ALA A 6 12.37 -9.06 -3.35
N GLY A 7 12.56 -9.04 -2.02
CA GLY A 7 13.67 -9.73 -1.37
C GLY A 7 13.57 -11.27 -1.44
N GLU A 8 12.34 -11.78 -1.59
CA GLU A 8 12.03 -13.22 -1.66
C GLU A 8 11.81 -13.69 -3.11
N ALA A 9 11.75 -12.77 -4.08
CA ALA A 9 11.57 -13.08 -5.49
C ALA A 9 12.83 -13.75 -6.06
N ALA A 10 12.63 -14.71 -6.98
CA ALA A 10 13.74 -15.36 -7.68
C ALA A 10 14.59 -14.31 -8.41
N ASN A 11 14.00 -13.56 -9.36
CA ASN A 11 14.69 -12.44 -9.99
C ASN A 11 13.92 -11.11 -9.83
N PRO A 12 14.24 -10.31 -8.79
CA PRO A 12 13.55 -9.05 -8.58
C PRO A 12 13.82 -8.02 -9.69
N ARG A 13 14.95 -8.09 -10.41
CA ARG A 13 15.30 -7.11 -11.47
C ARG A 13 14.37 -7.21 -12.67
N LYS A 14 13.82 -8.39 -12.97
CA LYS A 14 12.82 -8.60 -14.03
C LYS A 14 11.40 -8.66 -13.49
N THR A 15 11.16 -9.41 -12.42
CA THR A 15 9.80 -9.66 -11.91
C THR A 15 9.17 -8.38 -11.36
N VAL A 16 9.93 -7.51 -10.67
CA VAL A 16 9.37 -6.29 -10.07
C VAL A 16 8.93 -5.29 -11.15
N PRO A 17 9.76 -4.91 -12.15
CA PRO A 17 9.30 -4.00 -13.21
C PRO A 17 8.10 -4.54 -13.99
N LYS A 18 8.13 -5.83 -14.39
CA LYS A 18 6.99 -6.47 -15.06
C LYS A 18 5.72 -6.41 -14.23
N ALA A 19 5.81 -6.71 -12.93
CA ALA A 19 4.67 -6.65 -12.03
C ALA A 19 4.12 -5.21 -11.89
N ILE A 20 4.98 -4.20 -11.80
CA ILE A 20 4.58 -2.79 -11.71
C ILE A 20 3.75 -2.39 -12.93
N GLU A 21 4.24 -2.65 -14.14
CA GLU A 21 3.55 -2.28 -15.38
C GLU A 21 2.22 -3.02 -15.54
N ARG A 22 2.21 -4.35 -15.34
CA ARG A 22 1.00 -5.16 -15.46
C ARG A 22 -0.07 -4.75 -14.47
N VAL A 23 0.30 -4.55 -13.20
CA VAL A 23 -0.64 -4.13 -12.16
C VAL A 23 -1.19 -2.74 -12.46
N PHE A 24 -0.36 -1.81 -12.96
CA PHE A 24 -0.82 -0.47 -13.34
C PHE A 24 -1.92 -0.52 -14.42
N TYR A 25 -1.66 -1.18 -15.54
CA TYR A 25 -2.65 -1.29 -16.63
C TYR A 25 -3.91 -2.06 -16.21
N ARG A 26 -3.72 -3.10 -15.38
CA ARG A 26 -4.83 -3.90 -14.83
C ARG A 26 -5.74 -3.06 -13.94
N ILE A 27 -5.18 -2.27 -13.03
CA ILE A 27 -5.95 -1.37 -12.17
C ILE A 27 -6.65 -0.32 -13.03
N LEU A 28 -5.95 0.30 -13.99
CA LEU A 28 -6.54 1.30 -14.88
C LEU A 28 -7.75 0.73 -15.63
N PHE A 29 -7.58 -0.42 -16.29
CA PHE A 29 -8.66 -1.04 -17.05
C PHE A 29 -9.84 -1.45 -16.17
N PHE A 30 -9.59 -2.17 -15.08
CA PHE A 30 -10.68 -2.65 -14.23
C PHE A 30 -11.35 -1.52 -13.46
N TYR A 31 -10.63 -0.56 -12.90
CA TYR A 31 -11.23 0.51 -12.09
C TYR A 31 -12.00 1.50 -12.96
N PHE A 32 -11.42 1.98 -14.07
CA PHE A 32 -12.12 2.90 -14.95
C PHE A 32 -13.25 2.20 -15.69
N GLY A 33 -13.01 0.99 -16.21
CA GLY A 33 -14.02 0.21 -16.91
C GLY A 33 -15.21 -0.13 -16.01
N SER A 34 -14.95 -0.64 -14.80
CA SER A 34 -16.03 -1.00 -13.87
C SER A 34 -16.79 0.23 -13.39
N THR A 35 -16.10 1.34 -13.10
CA THR A 35 -16.74 2.58 -12.64
C THR A 35 -17.61 3.18 -13.74
N LEU A 36 -17.16 3.14 -15.00
CA LEU A 36 -17.95 3.60 -16.15
C LEU A 36 -19.22 2.75 -16.33
N VAL A 37 -19.09 1.42 -16.26
CA VAL A 37 -20.23 0.49 -16.33
C VAL A 37 -21.22 0.76 -15.20
N ILE A 38 -20.76 0.89 -13.95
CA ILE A 38 -21.64 1.23 -12.82
C ILE A 38 -22.30 2.59 -13.03
N GLY A 39 -21.55 3.60 -13.47
CA GLY A 39 -22.08 4.94 -13.69
C GLY A 39 -23.19 4.99 -14.74
N MET A 40 -23.20 4.05 -15.69
CA MET A 40 -24.30 3.89 -16.64
C MET A 40 -25.50 3.10 -16.07
N LEU A 41 -25.25 2.18 -15.13
CA LEU A 41 -26.29 1.28 -14.59
C LEU A 41 -26.99 1.84 -13.34
N VAL A 42 -26.30 2.65 -12.55
CA VAL A 42 -26.81 3.19 -11.29
C VAL A 42 -26.87 4.72 -11.39
N PRO A 43 -28.06 5.32 -11.30
CA PRO A 43 -28.19 6.76 -11.35
C PRO A 43 -27.64 7.37 -10.05
N TYR A 44 -26.95 8.51 -10.21
CA TYR A 44 -26.27 9.21 -9.12
C TYR A 44 -27.22 9.69 -7.99
N ASN A 45 -28.52 9.80 -8.28
CA ASN A 45 -29.56 10.22 -7.36
C ASN A 45 -30.30 9.04 -6.67
N SER A 46 -29.81 7.81 -6.81
CA SER A 46 -30.46 6.66 -6.20
C SER A 46 -30.37 6.71 -4.66
N PRO A 47 -31.51 6.54 -3.95
CA PRO A 47 -31.50 6.55 -2.48
C PRO A 47 -30.70 5.38 -1.90
N ASP A 48 -30.63 4.25 -2.61
CA ASP A 48 -29.80 3.09 -2.22
C ASP A 48 -28.30 3.41 -2.21
N LEU A 49 -27.86 4.39 -3.02
CA LEU A 49 -26.47 4.85 -3.08
C LEU A 49 -26.18 5.94 -2.03
N LEU A 50 -27.15 6.83 -1.79
CA LEU A 50 -26.98 8.01 -0.93
C LEU A 50 -27.34 7.76 0.55
N GLY A 51 -28.17 6.76 0.85
CA GLY A 51 -28.66 6.43 2.19
C GLY A 51 -28.08 5.14 2.79
N GLY A 52 -27.10 4.53 2.14
CA GLY A 52 -26.53 3.25 2.56
C GLY A 52 -25.85 3.30 3.93
N THR A 53 -26.10 2.28 4.76
CA THR A 53 -25.60 2.14 6.15
C THR A 53 -24.07 2.02 6.29
N GLY A 54 -23.33 2.19 5.19
CA GLY A 54 -21.87 1.93 5.13
C GLY A 54 -21.52 0.44 4.96
N ASP A 55 -22.52 -0.45 4.88
CA ASP A 55 -22.31 -1.89 4.71
C ASP A 55 -22.15 -2.30 3.24
N ALA A 56 -21.61 -3.52 3.02
CA ALA A 56 -21.37 -4.11 1.69
C ALA A 56 -22.63 -4.14 0.79
N THR A 57 -23.83 -4.13 1.38
CA THR A 57 -25.12 -4.06 0.67
C THR A 57 -25.35 -2.74 -0.07
N SER A 58 -24.64 -1.69 0.31
CA SER A 58 -24.68 -0.36 -0.33
C SER A 58 -23.69 -0.26 -1.50
N SER A 59 -23.00 -1.35 -1.84
CA SER A 59 -22.07 -1.40 -2.96
C SER A 59 -22.80 -1.12 -4.29
N PRO A 60 -22.32 -0.17 -5.11
CA PRO A 60 -22.92 0.14 -6.41
C PRO A 60 -23.03 -1.08 -7.34
N PHE A 61 -22.08 -2.03 -7.25
CA PHE A 61 -22.13 -3.29 -7.99
C PHE A 61 -23.33 -4.15 -7.57
N VAL A 62 -23.57 -4.26 -6.27
CA VAL A 62 -24.70 -5.03 -5.71
C VAL A 62 -26.02 -4.36 -6.09
N ILE A 63 -26.09 -3.03 -6.02
CA ILE A 63 -27.27 -2.24 -6.40
C ILE A 63 -27.60 -2.42 -7.89
N ALA A 64 -26.60 -2.33 -8.78
CA ALA A 64 -26.79 -2.53 -10.22
C ALA A 64 -27.40 -3.91 -10.53
N ILE A 65 -26.94 -4.94 -9.84
CA ILE A 65 -27.35 -6.33 -10.07
C ILE A 65 -28.74 -6.62 -9.50
N ARG A 66 -29.05 -6.05 -8.33
CA ARG A 66 -30.42 -6.09 -7.79
C ARG A 66 -31.41 -5.41 -8.73
N ARG A 67 -31.04 -4.26 -9.30
CA ARG A 67 -31.86 -3.56 -10.31
C ARG A 67 -32.01 -4.34 -11.61
N ALA A 68 -31.00 -5.13 -11.99
CA ALA A 68 -31.09 -6.05 -13.13
C ALA A 68 -31.99 -7.28 -12.87
N GLY A 69 -32.53 -7.46 -11.66
CA GLY A 69 -33.45 -8.54 -11.33
C GLY A 69 -32.79 -9.91 -11.12
N ILE A 70 -31.46 -9.98 -11.01
CA ILE A 70 -30.74 -11.24 -10.84
C ILE A 70 -30.64 -11.56 -9.34
N SER A 71 -31.44 -12.52 -8.87
CA SER A 71 -31.59 -12.81 -7.43
C SER A 71 -30.37 -13.47 -6.76
N VAL A 72 -29.65 -14.34 -7.48
CA VAL A 72 -28.54 -15.13 -6.90
C VAL A 72 -27.20 -14.39 -6.91
N LEU A 73 -27.01 -13.49 -7.87
CA LEU A 73 -25.73 -12.84 -8.11
C LEU A 73 -25.24 -11.90 -6.98
N PRO A 74 -26.12 -11.19 -6.23
CA PRO A 74 -25.72 -10.42 -5.04
C PRO A 74 -25.02 -11.25 -3.97
N ASP A 75 -25.51 -12.48 -3.71
CA ASP A 75 -24.95 -13.34 -2.68
C ASP A 75 -23.57 -13.88 -3.09
N ILE A 76 -23.41 -14.24 -4.36
CA ILE A 76 -22.10 -14.62 -4.92
C ILE A 76 -21.10 -13.48 -4.75
N ILE A 77 -21.49 -12.23 -5.05
CA ILE A 77 -20.61 -11.07 -4.90
C ILE A 77 -20.23 -10.85 -3.45
N ASN A 78 -21.16 -10.98 -2.52
CA ASN A 78 -20.86 -10.88 -1.09
C ASN A 78 -19.85 -11.94 -0.65
N VAL A 79 -19.99 -13.19 -1.10
CA VAL A 79 -19.01 -14.25 -0.83
C VAL A 79 -17.64 -13.88 -1.41
N VAL A 80 -17.58 -13.39 -2.65
CA VAL A 80 -16.33 -12.95 -3.29
C VAL A 80 -15.67 -11.80 -2.53
N ILE A 81 -16.46 -10.83 -2.04
CA ILE A 81 -15.96 -9.72 -1.21
C ILE A 81 -15.36 -10.26 0.10
N LEU A 82 -16.00 -11.22 0.76
CA LEU A 82 -15.49 -11.83 1.98
C LEU A 82 -14.18 -12.59 1.75
N VAL A 83 -14.08 -13.38 0.69
CA VAL A 83 -12.85 -14.09 0.32
C VAL A 83 -11.73 -13.09 0.00
N SER A 84 -12.06 -11.99 -0.70
CA SER A 84 -11.11 -10.93 -1.04
C SER A 84 -10.61 -10.18 0.22
N ALA A 85 -11.51 -9.91 1.17
CA ALA A 85 -11.18 -9.29 2.44
C ALA A 85 -10.27 -10.21 3.28
N PHE A 86 -10.58 -11.51 3.33
CA PHE A 86 -9.73 -12.50 4.01
C PHE A 86 -8.33 -12.56 3.41
N SER A 87 -8.22 -12.66 2.07
CA SER A 87 -6.94 -12.65 1.37
C SER A 87 -6.12 -11.38 1.63
N THR A 88 -6.80 -10.22 1.68
CA THR A 88 -6.15 -8.95 2.00
C THR A 88 -5.64 -8.95 3.44
N ALA A 89 -6.45 -9.40 4.40
CA ALA A 89 -6.07 -9.47 5.81
C ALA A 89 -4.85 -10.36 6.02
N SER A 90 -4.82 -11.57 5.45
CA SER A 90 -3.66 -12.48 5.54
C SER A 90 -2.40 -11.84 4.96
N SER A 91 -2.52 -11.16 3.82
CA SER A 91 -1.39 -10.45 3.18
C SER A 91 -0.87 -9.31 4.05
N LYS A 92 -1.76 -8.53 4.70
CA LYS A 92 -1.36 -7.42 5.58
C LYS A 92 -0.67 -7.91 6.85
N ILE A 93 -1.15 -8.99 7.45
CA ILE A 93 -0.51 -9.64 8.61
C ILE A 93 0.90 -10.16 8.23
N TYR A 94 1.01 -10.80 7.06
CA TYR A 94 2.28 -11.25 6.50
C TYR A 94 3.29 -10.10 6.34
N GLY A 95 2.88 -8.98 5.74
CA GLY A 95 3.79 -7.86 5.54
C GLY A 95 4.10 -7.12 6.83
N GLY A 96 3.13 -6.94 7.74
CA GLY A 96 3.33 -6.26 9.03
C GLY A 96 4.35 -6.99 9.89
N SER A 97 4.23 -8.32 10.01
CA SER A 97 5.17 -9.14 10.77
C SER A 97 6.60 -9.09 10.20
N ARG A 98 6.75 -9.08 8.87
CA ARG A 98 8.07 -8.96 8.21
C ARG A 98 8.70 -7.59 8.32
N ILE A 99 7.90 -6.52 8.20
CA ILE A 99 8.39 -5.15 8.41
C ILE A 99 8.90 -5.03 9.85
N LEU A 100 8.12 -5.48 10.84
CA LEU A 100 8.52 -5.41 12.24
C LEU A 100 9.75 -6.28 12.55
N PHE A 101 9.84 -7.46 11.95
CA PHE A 101 11.03 -8.32 12.03
C PHE A 101 12.27 -7.64 11.43
N GLY A 102 12.16 -7.06 10.22
CA GLY A 102 13.25 -6.34 9.58
C GLY A 102 13.73 -5.14 10.41
N LEU A 103 12.78 -4.35 10.93
CA LEU A 103 13.10 -3.26 11.86
C LEU A 103 13.82 -3.77 13.11
N ALA A 104 13.44 -4.92 13.66
CA ALA A 104 14.11 -5.49 14.83
C ALA A 104 15.53 -5.96 14.52
N ASN A 105 15.75 -6.53 13.34
CA ASN A 105 17.06 -6.97 12.88
C ASN A 105 18.02 -5.78 12.66
N ASP A 106 17.50 -4.67 12.16
CA ASP A 106 18.25 -3.40 12.00
C ASP A 106 18.43 -2.63 13.33
N GLY A 107 17.98 -3.20 14.46
CA GLY A 107 18.05 -2.56 15.77
C GLY A 107 17.08 -1.39 15.95
N MET A 108 16.10 -1.26 15.04
CA MET A 108 15.04 -0.25 15.04
C MET A 108 13.81 -0.60 15.88
N ALA A 109 13.60 -1.89 16.14
CA ALA A 109 12.59 -2.38 17.07
C ALA A 109 13.22 -3.25 18.17
N PRO A 110 12.50 -3.52 19.28
CA PRO A 110 12.99 -4.42 20.33
C PRO A 110 13.41 -5.79 19.79
N ARG A 111 14.55 -6.30 20.28
CA ARG A 111 15.14 -7.59 19.85
C ARG A 111 14.23 -8.81 20.04
N ILE A 112 13.13 -8.69 20.80
CA ILE A 112 12.16 -9.79 20.93
C ILE A 112 11.51 -10.12 19.57
N PHE A 113 11.36 -9.12 18.71
CA PHE A 113 10.74 -9.22 17.40
C PHE A 113 11.67 -9.78 16.31
N SER A 114 12.97 -9.90 16.58
CA SER A 114 13.93 -10.55 15.66
C SER A 114 14.03 -12.07 15.87
N ARG A 115 13.26 -12.65 16.80
CA ARG A 115 13.24 -14.10 17.04
C ARG A 115 12.30 -14.80 16.06
N CYS A 116 12.83 -15.80 15.36
CA CYS A 116 12.06 -16.69 14.50
C CYS A 116 11.92 -18.10 15.09
N THR A 117 10.86 -18.80 14.68
CA THR A 117 10.73 -20.25 14.89
C THR A 117 11.73 -21.02 14.00
N GLN A 118 11.87 -22.32 14.24
CA GLN A 118 12.72 -23.20 13.41
C GLN A 118 12.32 -23.19 11.93
N ALA A 119 11.06 -22.93 11.61
CA ALA A 119 10.55 -22.80 10.25
C ALA A 119 10.72 -21.39 9.65
N GLY A 120 11.43 -20.47 10.34
CA GLY A 120 11.68 -19.11 9.85
C GLY A 120 10.52 -18.12 10.07
N LEU A 121 9.49 -18.48 10.85
CA LEU A 121 8.35 -17.60 11.12
C LEU A 121 8.65 -16.64 12.29
N PRO A 122 8.59 -15.30 12.12
CA PRO A 122 8.75 -14.35 13.22
C PRO A 122 7.50 -14.30 14.11
N ALA A 123 7.33 -15.31 14.97
CA ALA A 123 6.11 -15.52 15.75
C ALA A 123 5.75 -14.34 16.67
N TRP A 124 6.74 -13.70 17.32
CA TRP A 124 6.48 -12.55 18.20
C TRP A 124 5.98 -11.34 17.43
N SER A 125 6.56 -11.06 16.26
CA SER A 125 6.12 -9.97 15.38
C SER A 125 4.74 -10.23 14.80
N LEU A 126 4.44 -11.50 14.49
CA LEU A 126 3.11 -11.94 14.07
C LEU A 126 2.07 -11.71 15.18
N MET A 127 2.36 -12.17 16.41
CA MET A 127 1.46 -11.98 17.55
C MET A 127 1.18 -10.51 17.84
N ALA A 128 2.20 -9.65 17.80
CA ALA A 128 2.04 -8.21 17.99
C ALA A 128 1.20 -7.55 16.88
N THR A 129 1.30 -8.04 15.64
CA THR A 129 0.47 -7.56 14.53
C THR A 129 -0.99 -8.01 14.72
N CYS A 130 -1.20 -9.27 15.13
CA CYS A 130 -2.54 -9.84 15.37
C CYS A 130 -3.22 -9.27 16.62
N SER A 131 -2.47 -8.84 17.65
CA SER A 131 -3.08 -8.28 18.86
C SER A 131 -3.86 -7.00 18.58
N LEU A 132 -3.45 -6.21 17.59
CA LEU A 132 -4.20 -5.03 17.14
C LEU A 132 -5.51 -5.39 16.44
N SER A 133 -5.63 -6.59 15.87
CA SER A 133 -6.87 -7.05 15.24
C SER A 133 -8.01 -7.26 16.24
N VAL A 134 -7.72 -7.40 17.54
CA VAL A 134 -8.74 -7.45 18.60
C VAL A 134 -9.57 -6.16 18.65
N LEU A 135 -9.00 -5.02 18.24
CA LEU A 135 -9.75 -3.77 18.14
C LEU A 135 -10.89 -3.83 17.12
N ALA A 136 -10.86 -4.77 16.17
CA ALA A 136 -11.96 -4.99 15.23
C ALA A 136 -13.28 -5.40 15.91
N PHE A 137 -13.24 -5.94 17.14
CA PHE A 137 -14.45 -6.25 17.91
C PHE A 137 -15.26 -5.01 18.28
N MET A 138 -14.67 -3.81 18.21
CA MET A 138 -15.41 -2.54 18.34
C MET A 138 -16.45 -2.33 17.23
N CYS A 139 -16.31 -3.03 16.10
CA CYS A 139 -17.29 -3.03 15.02
C CYS A 139 -18.47 -3.99 15.24
N LEU A 140 -18.62 -4.61 16.42
CA LEU A 140 -19.76 -5.48 16.74
C LEU A 140 -20.93 -4.74 17.42
N ASP A 141 -20.72 -3.51 17.89
CA ASP A 141 -21.75 -2.75 18.61
C ASP A 141 -22.69 -2.00 17.65
N LYS A 142 -23.79 -1.43 18.15
CA LYS A 142 -24.80 -0.67 17.40
C LYS A 142 -24.23 0.54 16.63
N HIS A 143 -22.99 0.93 16.92
CA HIS A 143 -22.23 2.00 16.25
C HIS A 143 -21.09 1.47 15.35
N ALA A 144 -21.18 0.23 14.87
CA ALA A 144 -20.17 -0.43 14.04
C ALA A 144 -19.63 0.43 12.88
N GLY A 145 -20.52 1.15 12.18
CA GLY A 145 -20.14 2.02 11.07
C GLY A 145 -19.20 3.16 11.47
N VAL A 146 -19.35 3.71 12.68
CA VAL A 146 -18.49 4.80 13.18
C VAL A 146 -17.08 4.27 13.45
N ALA A 147 -16.96 3.15 14.17
CA ALA A 147 -15.67 2.52 14.45
C ALA A 147 -14.96 2.08 13.15
N PHE A 148 -15.72 1.57 12.18
CA PHE A 148 -15.20 1.21 10.86
C PHE A 148 -14.61 2.43 10.14
N ILE A 149 -15.33 3.56 10.13
CA ILE A 149 -14.86 4.82 9.53
C ILE A 149 -13.58 5.30 10.23
N TRP A 150 -13.47 5.18 11.55
CA TRP A 150 -12.25 5.54 12.26
C TRP A 150 -11.05 4.70 11.82
N PHE A 151 -11.21 3.37 11.73
CA PHE A 151 -10.13 2.50 11.25
C PHE A 151 -9.77 2.77 9.79
N GLN A 152 -10.78 3.05 8.95
CA GLN A 152 -10.57 3.43 7.55
C GLN A 152 -9.74 4.71 7.45
N ASN A 153 -10.07 5.75 8.22
CA ASN A 153 -9.35 7.03 8.23
C ASN A 153 -7.91 6.87 8.75
N LEU A 154 -7.73 6.13 9.85
CA LEU A 154 -6.42 5.81 10.41
C LEU A 154 -5.53 5.07 9.39
N SER A 155 -6.09 4.06 8.71
CA SER A 155 -5.39 3.30 7.68
C SER A 155 -5.05 4.15 6.46
N ALA A 156 -6.00 4.99 5.99
CA ALA A 156 -5.78 5.88 4.85
C ALA A 156 -4.67 6.89 5.14
N MET A 157 -4.72 7.56 6.30
CA MET A 157 -3.72 8.54 6.72
C MET A 157 -2.33 7.90 6.89
N THR A 158 -2.25 6.70 7.49
CA THR A 158 -0.99 5.95 7.61
C THR A 158 -0.42 5.58 6.23
N GLY A 159 -1.28 5.19 5.30
CA GLY A 159 -0.90 4.92 3.91
C GLY A 159 -0.33 6.16 3.23
N MET A 160 -1.00 7.31 3.36
CA MET A 160 -0.53 8.59 2.80
C MET A 160 0.84 8.99 3.36
N LEU A 161 1.04 8.89 4.67
CA LEU A 161 2.33 9.16 5.32
C LEU A 161 3.44 8.22 4.83
N THR A 162 3.10 6.95 4.61
CA THR A 162 4.05 5.96 4.07
C THR A 162 4.51 6.37 2.67
N TRP A 163 3.57 6.72 1.78
CA TRP A 163 3.90 7.21 0.43
C TRP A 163 4.68 8.52 0.48
N TRP A 164 4.29 9.43 1.36
CA TRP A 164 4.99 10.70 1.58
C TRP A 164 6.46 10.45 1.97
N ALA A 165 6.71 9.56 2.94
CA ALA A 165 8.06 9.20 3.36
C ALA A 165 8.87 8.54 2.23
N ILE A 166 8.25 7.65 1.44
CA ILE A 166 8.89 7.02 0.28
C ILE A 166 9.33 8.08 -0.75
N LEU A 167 8.49 9.08 -1.03
CA LEU A 167 8.83 10.16 -1.96
C LEU A 167 10.00 11.02 -1.44
N VAL A 168 10.01 11.35 -0.15
CA VAL A 168 11.15 12.05 0.47
C VAL A 168 12.43 11.23 0.35
N CYS A 169 12.38 9.94 0.73
CA CYS A 169 13.52 9.03 0.60
C CYS A 169 14.00 8.93 -0.85
N TYR A 170 13.09 8.86 -1.82
CA TYR A 170 13.44 8.83 -3.23
C TYR A 170 14.11 10.12 -3.70
N LEU A 171 13.65 11.29 -3.27
CA LEU A 171 14.29 12.58 -3.59
C LEU A 171 15.71 12.65 -3.01
N CYS A 172 15.92 12.18 -1.77
CA CYS A 172 17.25 12.06 -1.18
C CYS A 172 18.14 11.08 -1.97
N PHE A 173 17.62 9.91 -2.33
CA PHE A 173 18.30 8.91 -3.17
C PHE A 173 18.70 9.50 -4.52
N TYR A 174 17.79 10.20 -5.18
CA TYR A 174 18.03 10.86 -6.47
C TYR A 174 19.16 11.90 -6.38
N GLN A 175 19.17 12.72 -5.31
CA GLN A 175 20.23 13.68 -5.06
C GLN A 175 21.57 13.00 -4.79
N GLY A 176 21.57 11.89 -4.03
CA GLY A 176 22.76 11.08 -3.76
C GLY A 176 23.41 10.55 -5.03
N LEU A 177 22.62 9.95 -5.94
CA LEU A 177 23.11 9.47 -7.23
C LEU A 177 23.74 10.60 -8.05
N LYS A 178 23.05 11.76 -8.12
CA LYS A 178 23.54 12.92 -8.89
C LYS A 178 24.86 13.46 -8.35
N VAL A 179 25.02 13.55 -7.03
CA VAL A 179 26.22 14.09 -6.39
C VAL A 179 27.41 13.15 -6.53
N GLN A 180 27.17 11.84 -6.53
CA GLN A 180 28.22 10.82 -6.66
C GLN A 180 28.51 10.42 -8.11
N GLY A 181 27.80 10.99 -9.09
CA GLY A 181 28.04 10.75 -10.52
C GLY A 181 27.50 9.42 -11.05
N TYR A 182 26.61 8.74 -10.33
CA TYR A 182 25.96 7.53 -10.83
C TYR A 182 24.94 7.88 -11.91
N ASP A 183 25.09 7.30 -13.10
CA ASP A 183 24.08 7.44 -14.15
C ASP A 183 22.82 6.66 -13.78
N ARG A 184 21.65 7.32 -13.86
CA ARG A 184 20.35 6.69 -13.61
C ARG A 184 20.02 5.60 -14.62
N ASN A 185 20.62 5.62 -15.81
CA ASN A 185 20.42 4.55 -16.79
C ASN A 185 21.09 3.23 -16.39
N SER A 186 22.00 3.24 -15.41
CA SER A 186 22.53 2.01 -14.83
C SER A 186 21.52 1.25 -13.96
N LEU A 187 20.41 1.90 -13.56
CA LEU A 187 19.38 1.26 -12.75
C LEU A 187 18.50 0.36 -13.63
N HIS A 188 18.26 -0.86 -13.14
CA HIS A 188 17.37 -1.84 -13.78
C HIS A 188 15.93 -1.34 -13.99
N TYR A 189 15.49 -0.40 -13.15
CA TYR A 189 14.20 0.25 -13.29
C TYR A 189 14.33 1.75 -13.04
N LYS A 190 13.74 2.54 -13.94
CA LYS A 190 13.60 3.99 -13.80
C LYS A 190 12.15 4.38 -14.01
N ALA A 191 11.54 5.00 -13.00
CA ALA A 191 10.22 5.57 -13.17
C ALA A 191 10.29 6.79 -14.13
N PRO A 192 9.28 6.98 -15.00
CA PRO A 192 9.22 8.12 -15.90
C PRO A 192 9.03 9.43 -15.12
N PHE A 193 9.41 10.56 -15.74
CA PHE A 193 9.21 11.93 -15.22
C PHE A 193 9.89 12.27 -13.88
N GLN A 194 10.85 11.47 -13.45
CA GLN A 194 11.61 11.73 -12.21
C GLN A 194 12.71 12.78 -12.44
N PRO A 195 12.91 13.75 -11.52
CA PRO A 195 12.36 13.81 -10.16
C PRO A 195 11.07 14.64 -10.03
N TYR A 196 10.59 15.27 -11.11
CA TYR A 196 9.42 16.16 -11.08
C TYR A 196 8.14 15.44 -10.60
N ALA A 197 7.94 14.19 -11.02
CA ALA A 197 6.83 13.36 -10.55
C ALA A 197 6.86 13.16 -9.02
N SER A 198 8.05 12.99 -8.43
CA SER A 198 8.19 12.85 -6.97
C SER A 198 7.88 14.14 -6.23
N TRP A 199 8.32 15.29 -6.76
CA TRP A 199 7.95 16.59 -6.20
C TRP A 199 6.44 16.86 -6.29
N GLY A 200 5.83 16.59 -7.44
CA GLY A 200 4.38 16.72 -7.62
C GLY A 200 3.60 15.83 -6.65
N GLY A 201 3.99 14.57 -6.53
CA GLY A 201 3.38 13.63 -5.56
C GLY A 201 3.54 14.08 -4.11
N LEU A 202 4.72 14.61 -3.75
CA LEU A 202 4.99 15.08 -2.39
C LEU A 202 4.10 16.28 -2.03
N ILE A 203 3.98 17.26 -2.93
CA ILE A 203 3.12 18.43 -2.73
C ILE A 203 1.66 18.00 -2.62
N MET A 204 1.19 17.15 -3.54
CA MET A 204 -0.19 16.66 -3.53
C MET A 204 -0.54 15.88 -2.26
N LEU A 205 0.33 14.96 -1.83
CA LEU A 205 0.12 14.22 -0.58
C LEU A 205 0.14 15.14 0.64
N THR A 206 1.02 16.16 0.65
CA THR A 206 1.06 17.14 1.74
C THR A 206 -0.25 17.93 1.83
N ILE A 207 -0.79 18.38 0.69
CA ILE A 207 -2.09 19.05 0.64
C ILE A 207 -3.19 18.12 1.16
N ILE A 208 -3.27 16.88 0.67
CA ILE A 208 -4.29 15.92 1.07
C ILE A 208 -4.21 15.61 2.57
N ILE A 209 -3.02 15.42 3.13
CA ILE A 209 -2.83 15.16 4.56
C ILE A 209 -3.37 16.32 5.41
N ILE A 210 -3.12 17.56 5.00
CA ILE A 210 -3.60 18.75 5.70
C ILE A 210 -5.13 18.89 5.56
N THR A 211 -5.66 18.65 4.37
CA THR A 211 -7.09 18.84 4.06
C THR A 211 -7.97 17.64 4.40
N SER A 212 -7.40 16.49 4.77
CA SER A 212 -8.15 15.24 5.01
C SER A 212 -9.25 15.37 6.06
N GLY A 213 -9.06 16.19 7.10
CA GLY A 213 -10.06 16.46 8.13
C GLY A 213 -10.74 17.82 7.98
N PHE A 214 -10.71 18.42 6.79
CA PHE A 214 -11.26 19.77 6.53
C PHE A 214 -12.75 19.86 6.89
N GLN A 215 -13.52 18.77 6.73
CA GLN A 215 -14.95 18.74 7.05
C GLN A 215 -15.24 19.09 8.52
N CYS A 216 -14.35 18.73 9.45
CA CYS A 216 -14.49 19.06 10.87
C CYS A 216 -14.43 20.59 11.12
N PHE A 217 -13.80 21.34 10.23
CA PHE A 217 -13.67 22.80 10.33
C PHE A 217 -14.80 23.57 9.62
N LEU A 218 -15.73 22.88 8.97
CA LEU A 218 -16.92 23.51 8.39
C LEU A 218 -17.90 23.91 9.49
N LYS A 219 -18.49 25.11 9.36
CA LYS A 219 -19.41 25.68 10.35
C LYS A 219 -20.58 24.73 10.61
N GLY A 220 -20.70 24.24 11.85
CA GLY A 220 -21.76 23.32 12.29
C GLY A 220 -21.40 21.83 12.32
N ASN A 221 -20.20 21.44 11.84
CA ASN A 221 -19.78 20.03 11.75
C ASN A 221 -18.63 19.67 12.71
N TRP A 222 -18.47 20.41 13.81
CA TRP A 222 -17.42 20.12 14.78
C TRP A 222 -17.74 18.85 15.57
N SER A 223 -16.92 17.82 15.37
CA SER A 223 -16.97 16.56 16.10
C SER A 223 -15.56 16.26 16.63
N PRO A 224 -15.34 16.28 17.96
CA PRO A 224 -14.04 15.94 18.54
C PRO A 224 -13.56 14.54 18.13
N SER A 225 -14.51 13.60 17.98
CA SER A 225 -14.24 12.24 17.56
C SER A 225 -13.70 12.17 16.13
N ASP A 226 -14.33 12.87 15.18
CA ASP A 226 -13.90 12.85 13.77
C ASP A 226 -12.59 13.60 13.56
N PHE A 227 -12.37 14.67 14.33
CA PHE A 227 -11.09 15.39 14.34
C PHE A 227 -9.95 14.48 14.80
N VAL A 228 -10.14 13.78 15.92
CA VAL A 228 -9.15 12.82 16.43
C VAL A 228 -8.96 11.69 15.41
N ALA A 229 -10.04 11.07 14.90
CA ALA A 229 -9.92 9.99 13.93
C ALA A 229 -9.17 10.42 12.64
N SER A 230 -9.35 11.66 12.20
CA SER A 230 -8.71 12.18 10.99
C SER A 230 -7.24 12.54 11.19
N TYR A 231 -6.88 13.08 12.37
CA TYR A 231 -5.55 13.66 12.58
C TYR A 231 -4.66 12.93 13.58
N LEU A 232 -5.17 11.98 14.38
CA LEU A 232 -4.42 11.25 15.43
C LEU A 232 -3.13 10.59 14.91
N THR A 233 -3.14 10.14 13.66
CA THR A 233 -1.97 9.52 13.03
C THR A 233 -0.77 10.47 12.92
N LEU A 234 -1.00 11.76 12.71
CA LEU A 234 0.08 12.75 12.54
C LEU A 234 0.93 12.96 13.79
N PRO A 235 0.37 13.28 14.97
CA PRO A 235 1.17 13.39 16.19
C PRO A 235 1.82 12.06 16.55
N ILE A 236 1.16 10.91 16.34
CA ILE A 236 1.79 9.60 16.57
C ILE A 236 3.04 9.45 15.68
N PHE A 237 2.93 9.75 14.38
CA PHE A 237 4.05 9.67 13.45
C PHE A 237 5.20 10.60 13.86
N VAL A 238 4.89 11.86 14.19
CA VAL A 238 5.89 12.85 14.63
C VAL A 238 6.55 12.42 15.93
N LEU A 239 5.78 11.94 16.91
CA LEU A 239 6.29 11.43 18.17
C LEU A 239 7.21 10.23 17.94
N CYS A 240 6.78 9.21 17.18
CA CYS A 240 7.62 8.06 16.87
C CYS A 240 8.93 8.47 16.17
N TYR A 241 8.84 9.41 15.22
CA TYR A 241 10.02 9.90 14.49
C TYR A 241 10.99 10.68 15.40
N ILE A 242 10.48 11.61 16.22
CA ILE A 242 11.28 12.41 17.14
C ILE A 242 11.86 11.54 18.25
N SER A 243 11.07 10.66 18.87
CA SER A 243 11.54 9.72 19.89
C SER A 243 12.69 8.87 19.35
N TRP A 244 12.58 8.35 18.13
CA TRP A 244 13.66 7.61 17.49
C TRP A 244 14.92 8.48 17.30
N LYS A 245 14.76 9.70 16.79
CA LYS A 245 15.87 10.65 16.59
C LYS A 245 16.58 11.02 17.88
N ILE A 246 15.85 11.22 18.97
CA ILE A 246 16.41 11.57 20.29
C ILE A 246 17.11 10.36 20.93
N ILE A 247 16.43 9.21 21.00
CA ILE A 247 16.95 8.01 21.68
C ILE A 247 18.20 7.46 20.97
N LYS A 248 18.19 7.46 19.64
CA LYS A 248 19.26 6.85 18.84
C LYS A 248 20.24 7.86 18.26
N GLN A 249 20.00 9.15 18.49
CA GLN A 249 20.85 10.26 18.03
C GLN A 249 21.24 10.15 16.54
N THR A 250 20.33 9.65 15.70
CA THR A 250 20.63 9.38 14.29
C THR A 250 20.73 10.67 13.50
N LYS A 251 21.78 10.80 12.68
CA LYS A 251 21.96 11.95 11.79
C LYS A 251 21.34 11.68 10.42
N PHE A 252 20.98 12.73 9.70
CA PHE A 252 20.63 12.60 8.29
C PHE A 252 21.88 12.25 7.49
N VAL A 253 21.78 11.24 6.63
CA VAL A 253 22.87 10.86 5.73
C VAL A 253 23.00 11.94 4.66
N LYS A 254 24.19 12.54 4.52
CA LYS A 254 24.44 13.53 3.47
C LYS A 254 24.50 12.83 2.12
N ALA A 255 24.08 13.51 1.05
CA ALA A 255 24.08 12.95 -0.30
C ALA A 255 25.45 12.38 -0.76
N ARG A 256 26.54 12.99 -0.29
CA ARG A 256 27.93 12.55 -0.57
C ARG A 256 28.32 11.25 0.12
N ASP A 257 27.71 10.96 1.27
CA ASP A 257 28.08 9.85 2.16
C ASP A 257 27.10 8.67 2.02
N MET A 258 26.16 8.73 1.07
CA MET A 258 25.20 7.65 0.81
C MET A 258 25.92 6.44 0.22
N ASN A 259 25.64 5.26 0.76
CA ASN A 259 26.24 4.02 0.30
C ASN A 259 25.31 3.30 -0.69
N PHE A 260 25.77 3.15 -1.94
CA PHE A 260 25.03 2.46 -3.00
C PHE A 260 25.57 1.07 -3.34
N VAL A 261 26.68 0.64 -2.71
CA VAL A 261 27.43 -0.56 -3.10
C VAL A 261 27.36 -1.66 -2.04
N THR A 262 27.44 -1.31 -0.75
CA THR A 262 27.46 -2.34 0.30
C THR A 262 26.12 -3.05 0.43
N GLY A 263 26.14 -4.38 0.37
CA GLY A 263 24.93 -5.21 0.50
C GLY A 263 24.10 -5.32 -0.78
N THR A 264 24.60 -4.85 -1.93
CA THR A 264 24.00 -5.16 -3.22
C THR A 264 24.11 -6.66 -3.48
N ARG A 265 22.97 -7.34 -3.62
CA ARG A 265 22.92 -8.74 -4.02
C ARG A 265 23.44 -8.86 -5.46
N GLU A 266 24.51 -9.61 -5.66
CA GLU A 266 24.96 -10.00 -6.99
C GLU A 266 23.89 -10.92 -7.59
N LEU A 267 23.18 -10.41 -8.59
CA LEU A 267 22.09 -11.11 -9.29
C LEU A 267 22.47 -11.38 -10.76
N ASP A 268 23.71 -11.10 -11.13
CA ASP A 268 24.17 -11.12 -12.52
C ASP A 268 24.16 -12.55 -13.10
N GLU A 269 24.51 -13.56 -12.29
CA GLU A 269 24.41 -14.98 -12.66
C GLU A 269 22.95 -15.43 -12.83
N MET A 270 22.06 -15.00 -11.94
CA MET A 270 20.61 -15.29 -12.02
C MET A 270 19.96 -14.62 -13.25
N ASP A 271 20.42 -13.41 -13.58
CA ASP A 271 20.01 -12.68 -14.79
C ASP A 271 20.46 -13.38 -16.09
N ALA A 272 21.59 -14.08 -16.07
CA ALA A 272 22.11 -14.88 -17.18
C ALA A 272 21.30 -16.17 -17.35
N GLU A 273 21.11 -16.96 -16.29
CA GLU A 273 20.32 -18.20 -16.33
C GLU A 273 18.87 -17.99 -16.78
N GLU A 274 18.24 -16.90 -16.34
CA GLU A 274 16.88 -16.58 -16.79
C GLU A 274 16.82 -15.96 -18.19
N ARG A 275 17.90 -15.36 -18.70
CA ARG A 275 17.97 -14.96 -20.12
C ARG A 275 18.00 -16.19 -21.02
N GLU A 276 18.69 -17.23 -20.60
CA GLU A 276 18.74 -18.51 -21.32
C GLU A 276 17.39 -19.24 -21.29
N LYS A 277 16.62 -19.12 -20.20
CA LYS A 277 15.29 -19.74 -20.05
C LYS A 277 14.14 -18.85 -20.54
N ALA A 278 14.41 -17.63 -21.01
CA ALA A 278 13.35 -16.69 -21.40
C ALA A 278 12.62 -17.19 -22.66
N PHE A 279 11.35 -17.55 -22.50
CA PHE A 279 10.45 -17.80 -23.63
C PHE A 279 10.35 -16.53 -24.49
N VAL A 280 10.69 -16.63 -25.77
CA VAL A 280 10.55 -15.53 -26.73
C VAL A 280 9.20 -15.68 -27.42
N PRO A 281 8.18 -14.86 -27.09
CA PRO A 281 6.89 -14.96 -27.75
C PRO A 281 7.00 -14.53 -29.22
N HIS A 282 6.78 -15.46 -30.14
CA HIS A 282 6.92 -15.24 -31.58
C HIS A 282 5.61 -14.70 -32.20
N THR A 283 4.46 -15.06 -31.62
CA THR A 283 3.13 -14.74 -32.16
C THR A 283 2.47 -13.54 -31.44
N LYS A 284 1.59 -12.78 -32.12
CA LYS A 284 0.83 -11.68 -31.50
C LYS A 284 -0.01 -12.14 -30.29
N TRP A 285 -0.56 -13.35 -30.36
CA TRP A 285 -1.30 -13.97 -29.26
C TRP A 285 -0.38 -14.35 -28.10
N GLU A 286 0.78 -14.95 -28.37
CA GLU A 286 1.79 -15.27 -27.35
C GLU A 286 2.31 -14.01 -26.67
N LYS A 287 2.51 -12.91 -27.41
CA LYS A 287 2.89 -11.61 -26.83
C LYS A 287 1.80 -11.02 -25.94
N PHE A 288 0.53 -11.20 -26.30
CA PHE A 288 -0.60 -10.78 -25.48
C PHE A 288 -0.74 -11.66 -24.22
N VAL A 289 -0.59 -12.97 -24.36
CA VAL A 289 -0.66 -13.94 -23.27
C VAL A 289 0.53 -13.81 -22.32
N ASP A 290 1.74 -13.60 -22.83
CA ASP A 290 2.95 -13.29 -22.03
C ASP A 290 2.86 -11.89 -21.40
N TRP A 291 2.13 -10.94 -22.01
CA TRP A 291 1.83 -9.68 -21.34
C TRP A 291 0.82 -9.87 -20.19
N LEU A 292 -0.15 -10.78 -20.37
CA LEU A 292 -1.21 -11.10 -19.41
C LEU A 292 -0.73 -11.96 -18.22
N MET A 293 0.15 -12.96 -18.46
CA MET A 293 0.68 -13.92 -17.48
C MET A 293 2.03 -13.48 -16.92
#